data_AF-A0A9E6R6E0-F1
#
_entry.id   AF-A0A9E6R6E0-F1
#
_cell.length_a   1.000
_cell.length_b   1.000
_cell.length_c   1.000
_cell.angle_alpha   90.00
_cell.angle_beta   90.00
_cell.angle_gamma   90.00
#
_symmetry.space_group_name_H-M   'P 1'
#
loop_
_entity.id
_entity.type
_entity.pdbx_description
1 polymer ?
#
loop_
_entity_poly.entity_id
_entity_poly.type
_entity_poly.pdbx_seq_one_letter_code
_entity_poly.pdbx_strand_id
1 'polypeptide(L)'
;MSYRETLRRLDDHEHFGFRDGISQPGVIGYDTIGEIQPGSVVFGYPQAPGGPPFLPVNDPRGVTDNGSLLVFRRLQQNVGAFRKFCSDQAAVLAQAWPGISPSIVGAYLVGRWPSGVPVAGQAADPGTQTPDNTFDFLADQAGSVCPLGAHIRKVNPRKGPKDVLQIPRILRRGVPFGRPFDEAPGDPERGLAFLAYQSSIREKFEFLTQQWMNSDLNPGRGSDLLVGRGVGVRTMAVSGPHGDVTFTAPVDPWITPTGGAYLFAPARSALRKFADPAPKLGLWKVRQLLSAALDAVMLR
;
A
#
# COMPACT_ATOMS: atom_id res chain seq x y z
N MET A 1 22.28 -7.60 4.44
CA MET A 1 22.71 -6.85 3.25
C MET A 1 21.50 -6.24 2.56
N SER A 2 21.55 -4.97 2.19
CA SER A 2 20.48 -4.21 1.55
C SER A 2 20.46 -4.40 0.02
N TYR A 3 19.35 -4.03 -0.63
CA TYR A 3 19.23 -4.04 -2.10
C TYR A 3 20.36 -3.29 -2.84
N ARG A 4 20.93 -2.26 -2.21
CA ARG A 4 22.09 -1.53 -2.76
C ARG A 4 23.36 -2.39 -2.86
N GLU A 5 23.44 -3.48 -2.10
CA GLU A 5 24.63 -4.33 -2.02
C GLU A 5 24.56 -5.53 -2.97
N THR A 6 23.36 -5.92 -3.45
CA THR A 6 23.20 -7.15 -4.26
C THR A 6 22.69 -6.93 -5.67
N LEU A 7 22.08 -5.77 -6.00
CA LEU A 7 21.50 -5.43 -7.31
C LEU A 7 20.49 -6.45 -7.90
N ARG A 8 20.14 -7.52 -7.19
CA ARG A 8 19.14 -8.50 -7.60
C ARG A 8 17.75 -7.99 -7.20
N ARG A 9 16.96 -7.59 -8.19
CA ARG A 9 15.51 -7.47 -8.06
C ARG A 9 14.94 -8.89 -7.98
N LEU A 10 13.89 -9.11 -7.19
CA LEU A 10 13.10 -10.34 -7.23
C LEU A 10 12.22 -10.41 -8.50
N ASP A 11 12.69 -9.87 -9.62
CA ASP A 11 11.96 -9.79 -10.90
C ASP A 11 10.49 -9.34 -10.73
N ASP A 12 10.30 -8.22 -10.04
CA ASP A 12 9.00 -7.63 -9.66
C ASP A 12 8.13 -8.46 -8.71
N HIS A 13 8.66 -9.51 -8.06
CA HIS A 13 7.97 -10.26 -7.01
C HIS A 13 8.36 -9.78 -5.60
N GLU A 14 7.46 -9.99 -4.64
CA GLU A 14 7.76 -9.88 -3.21
C GLU A 14 8.16 -11.24 -2.61
N HIS A 15 8.52 -11.29 -1.32
CA HIS A 15 9.13 -12.49 -0.73
C HIS A 15 8.20 -13.69 -0.57
N PHE A 16 6.87 -13.51 -0.56
CA PHE A 16 5.93 -14.63 -0.64
C PHE A 16 5.80 -15.21 -2.06
N GLY A 17 6.43 -14.58 -3.05
CA GLY A 17 6.52 -15.06 -4.42
C GLY A 17 5.44 -14.50 -5.35
N PHE A 18 4.75 -13.42 -4.98
CA PHE A 18 3.73 -12.78 -5.81
C PHE A 18 4.28 -11.57 -6.55
N ARG A 19 3.95 -11.45 -7.83
CA ARG A 19 4.27 -10.25 -8.62
C ARG A 19 3.55 -9.02 -8.04
N ASP A 20 4.31 -7.99 -7.73
CA ASP A 20 3.83 -6.70 -7.23
C ASP A 20 3.94 -5.60 -8.31
N GLY A 21 3.51 -4.39 -8.00
CA GLY A 21 3.62 -3.22 -8.89
C GLY A 21 2.55 -3.14 -9.98
N ILE A 22 1.73 -4.19 -10.17
CA ILE A 22 0.74 -4.30 -11.26
C ILE A 22 -0.32 -3.19 -11.22
N SER A 23 -0.96 -2.99 -10.07
CA SER A 23 -2.11 -2.08 -9.93
C SER A 23 -1.68 -0.77 -9.26
N GLN A 24 -1.70 0.31 -10.03
CA GLN A 24 -1.41 1.69 -9.61
C GLN A 24 -2.52 2.60 -10.16
N PRO A 25 -2.96 3.63 -9.40
CA PRO A 25 -3.83 4.65 -9.98
C PRO A 25 -3.09 5.42 -11.07
N GLY A 26 -3.66 5.47 -12.27
CA GLY A 26 -3.20 6.38 -13.30
C GLY A 26 -3.57 7.82 -12.97
N VAL A 27 -2.64 8.75 -13.17
CA VAL A 27 -2.80 10.17 -12.88
C VAL A 27 -3.21 10.91 -14.15
N ILE A 28 -4.34 11.63 -14.08
CA ILE A 28 -4.87 12.41 -15.20
C ILE A 28 -3.85 13.46 -15.64
N GLY A 29 -3.56 13.50 -16.94
CA GLY A 29 -2.58 14.41 -17.55
C GLY A 29 -1.13 13.91 -17.49
N TYR A 30 -0.87 12.74 -16.90
CA TYR A 30 0.45 12.11 -16.86
C TYR A 30 0.42 10.71 -17.47
N ASP A 31 -0.51 9.87 -17.03
CA ASP A 31 -0.68 8.51 -17.54
C ASP A 31 -1.69 8.47 -18.71
N THR A 32 -1.51 7.51 -19.62
CA THR A 32 -2.41 7.31 -20.78
C THR A 32 -3.86 7.03 -20.34
N ILE A 33 -4.03 6.32 -19.23
CA ILE A 33 -5.33 6.04 -18.62
C ILE A 33 -5.34 6.71 -17.24
N GLY A 34 -6.02 7.85 -17.13
CA GLY A 34 -6.12 8.62 -15.89
C GLY A 34 -7.35 8.23 -15.07
N GLU A 35 -7.15 7.97 -13.78
CA GLU A 35 -8.19 7.60 -12.83
C GLU A 35 -8.31 8.60 -11.68
N ILE A 36 -7.22 9.26 -11.31
CA ILE A 36 -7.17 10.24 -10.22
C ILE A 36 -6.60 11.58 -10.68
N GLN A 37 -7.08 12.66 -10.08
CA GLN A 37 -6.47 13.98 -10.26
C GLN A 37 -5.09 14.03 -9.58
N PRO A 38 -4.12 14.81 -10.09
CA PRO A 38 -2.79 14.91 -9.47
C PRO A 38 -2.82 15.31 -7.99
N GLY A 39 -3.80 16.14 -7.58
CA GLY A 39 -3.99 16.58 -6.20
C GLY A 39 -4.29 15.44 -5.21
N SER A 40 -4.64 14.26 -5.70
CA SER A 40 -4.77 13.05 -4.90
C SER A 40 -3.42 12.54 -4.37
N VAL A 41 -2.31 12.90 -5.00
CA VAL A 41 -0.98 12.41 -4.62
C VAL A 41 -0.04 13.57 -4.31
N VAL A 42 -0.14 14.66 -5.05
CA VAL A 42 0.81 15.76 -5.04
C VAL A 42 0.12 17.05 -4.61
N PHE A 43 0.73 17.81 -3.69
CA PHE A 43 0.21 19.10 -3.23
C PHE A 43 0.33 20.17 -4.32
N GLY A 44 -0.56 21.16 -4.29
CA GLY A 44 -0.59 22.26 -5.26
C GLY A 44 -1.40 21.95 -6.52
N TYR A 45 -2.09 20.82 -6.58
CA TYR A 45 -2.98 20.45 -7.68
C TYR A 45 -4.39 20.15 -7.18
N PRO A 46 -5.43 20.33 -8.02
CA PRO A 46 -6.80 20.00 -7.63
C PRO A 46 -7.00 18.52 -7.33
N GLN A 47 -7.84 18.21 -6.34
CA GLN A 47 -8.27 16.84 -6.03
C GLN A 47 -9.50 16.40 -6.83
N ALA A 48 -10.24 17.35 -7.39
CA ALA A 48 -11.40 17.13 -8.25
C ALA A 48 -11.27 17.95 -9.55
N PRO A 49 -11.88 17.51 -10.66
CA PRO A 49 -11.88 18.27 -11.92
C PRO A 49 -12.39 19.70 -11.72
N GLY A 50 -11.63 20.69 -12.21
CA GLY A 50 -11.99 22.10 -12.09
C GLY A 50 -11.93 22.69 -10.67
N GLY A 51 -11.53 21.91 -9.67
CA GLY A 51 -11.36 22.38 -8.30
C GLY A 51 -10.14 23.30 -8.12
N PRO A 52 -10.05 24.03 -7.00
CA PRO A 52 -8.85 24.79 -6.67
C PRO A 52 -7.67 23.85 -6.34
N PRO A 53 -6.42 24.33 -6.45
CA PRO A 53 -5.25 23.61 -5.93
C PRO A 53 -5.43 23.16 -4.49
N PHE A 54 -5.13 21.89 -4.21
CA PHE A 54 -5.15 21.35 -2.85
C PHE A 54 -3.87 21.72 -2.11
N LEU A 55 -4.01 22.53 -1.06
CA LEU A 55 -2.93 23.01 -0.20
C LEU A 55 -3.29 22.71 1.27
N PRO A 56 -2.93 21.52 1.79
CA PRO A 56 -3.31 21.13 3.15
C PRO A 56 -2.53 21.90 4.24
N VAL A 57 -1.50 22.63 3.84
CA VAL A 57 -0.67 23.45 4.71
C VAL A 57 -0.52 24.82 4.06
N ASN A 58 -0.75 25.88 4.84
CA ASN A 58 -0.37 27.23 4.41
C ASN A 58 1.14 27.39 4.60
N ASP A 59 1.89 27.18 3.51
CA ASP A 59 3.35 27.32 3.50
C ASP A 59 3.76 28.51 2.63
N PRO A 60 3.98 29.70 3.20
CA PRO A 60 4.33 30.90 2.44
C PRO A 60 5.70 30.78 1.73
N ARG A 61 6.50 29.76 2.07
CA ARG A 61 7.78 29.48 1.43
C ARG A 61 7.62 28.66 0.14
N GLY A 62 6.46 28.03 -0.07
CA GLY A 62 6.21 27.12 -1.19
C GLY A 62 7.19 25.94 -1.26
N VAL A 63 7.63 25.41 -0.11
CA VAL A 63 8.44 24.19 -0.02
C VAL A 63 7.57 22.93 -0.02
N THR A 64 6.28 23.07 0.25
CA THR A 64 5.31 21.97 0.15
C THR A 64 4.77 21.76 -1.27
N ASP A 65 4.92 22.75 -2.15
CA ASP A 65 4.40 22.70 -3.52
C ASP A 65 5.03 21.56 -4.30
N ASN A 66 4.20 20.83 -5.05
CA ASN A 66 4.59 19.69 -5.85
C ASN A 66 5.23 18.52 -5.04
N GLY A 67 5.09 18.53 -3.72
CA GLY A 67 5.51 17.43 -2.85
C GLY A 67 4.38 16.48 -2.52
N SER A 68 4.70 15.39 -1.82
CA SER A 68 3.74 14.35 -1.44
C SER A 68 4.03 13.82 -0.03
N LEU A 69 2.99 13.37 0.68
CA LEU A 69 3.18 12.64 1.91
C LEU A 69 3.61 11.21 1.59
N LEU A 70 4.70 10.77 2.21
CA LEU A 70 5.27 9.44 2.05
C LEU A 70 5.06 8.63 3.33
N VAL A 71 4.40 7.48 3.19
CA VAL A 71 4.36 6.47 4.24
C VAL A 71 5.48 5.46 3.98
N PHE A 72 6.36 5.28 4.96
CA PHE A 72 7.38 4.24 4.97
C PHE A 72 7.04 3.20 6.04
N ARG A 73 7.07 1.92 5.70
CA ARG A 73 6.99 0.80 6.64
C ARG A 73 8.05 -0.25 6.29
N ARG A 74 8.84 -0.66 7.26
CA ARG A 74 9.69 -1.86 7.14
C ARG A 74 8.88 -3.05 7.62
N LEU A 75 8.49 -3.91 6.69
CA LEU A 75 7.66 -5.08 6.95
C LEU A 75 8.51 -6.34 6.77
N GLN A 76 8.92 -6.96 7.87
CA GLN A 76 9.58 -8.26 7.83
C GLN A 76 8.57 -9.33 7.40
N GLN A 77 8.98 -10.24 6.51
CA GLN A 77 8.12 -11.31 5.97
C GLN A 77 8.68 -12.68 6.33
N ASN A 78 7.91 -13.46 7.08
CA ASN A 78 8.22 -14.85 7.40
C ASN A 78 7.63 -15.78 6.33
N VAL A 79 8.41 -15.99 5.26
CA VAL A 79 8.03 -16.81 4.10
C VAL A 79 7.75 -18.26 4.49
N GLY A 80 8.54 -18.82 5.41
CA GLY A 80 8.34 -20.18 5.91
C GLY A 80 6.98 -20.34 6.60
N ALA A 81 6.60 -19.41 7.46
CA ALA A 81 5.29 -19.42 8.13
C ALA A 81 4.13 -19.27 7.13
N PHE A 82 4.24 -18.37 6.15
CA PHE A 82 3.23 -18.20 5.11
C PHE A 82 3.05 -19.46 4.25
N ARG A 83 4.16 -20.06 3.79
CA ARG A 83 4.13 -21.31 3.00
C ARG A 83 3.55 -22.47 3.81
N LYS A 84 3.92 -22.58 5.10
CA LYS A 84 3.36 -23.59 6.01
C LYS A 84 1.85 -23.41 6.16
N PHE A 85 1.38 -22.18 6.40
CA PHE A 85 -0.05 -21.88 6.49
C PHE A 85 -0.81 -22.35 5.24
N CYS A 86 -0.32 -21.99 4.05
CA CYS A 86 -0.95 -22.40 2.80
C CYS A 86 -1.00 -23.93 2.65
N SER A 87 0.06 -24.62 3.07
CA SER A 87 0.13 -26.09 3.05
C SER A 87 -0.86 -26.74 4.01
N ASP A 88 -0.88 -26.29 5.27
CA ASP A 88 -1.76 -26.84 6.30
C ASP A 88 -3.22 -26.61 5.94
N GLN A 89 -3.58 -25.39 5.49
CA GLN A 89 -4.93 -25.02 5.10
C GLN A 89 -5.42 -25.85 3.90
N ALA A 90 -4.57 -26.09 2.90
CA ALA A 90 -4.89 -26.95 1.76
C ALA A 90 -5.12 -28.41 2.22
N ALA A 91 -4.28 -28.93 3.10
CA ALA A 91 -4.43 -30.29 3.63
C ALA A 91 -5.75 -30.47 4.40
N VAL A 92 -6.11 -29.51 5.26
CA VAL A 92 -7.37 -29.53 6.02
C VAL A 92 -8.60 -29.49 5.10
N LEU A 93 -8.52 -28.75 3.99
CA LEU A 93 -9.64 -28.56 3.07
C LEU A 93 -9.71 -29.58 1.94
N ALA A 94 -8.74 -30.50 1.81
CA ALA A 94 -8.63 -31.41 0.68
C ALA A 94 -9.88 -32.30 0.46
N GLN A 95 -10.56 -32.67 1.54
CA GLN A 95 -11.81 -33.45 1.46
C GLN A 95 -12.98 -32.61 0.93
N ALA A 96 -13.11 -31.35 1.37
CA ALA A 96 -14.18 -30.45 0.96
C ALA A 96 -13.92 -29.82 -0.43
N TRP A 97 -12.66 -29.69 -0.81
CA TRP A 97 -12.22 -29.12 -2.08
C TRP A 97 -11.17 -30.03 -2.73
N PRO A 98 -11.60 -31.01 -3.53
CA PRO A 98 -10.67 -31.85 -4.28
C PRO A 98 -9.79 -31.01 -5.22
N GLY A 99 -8.47 -31.19 -5.13
CA GLY A 99 -7.50 -30.47 -5.95
C GLY A 99 -7.09 -29.10 -5.40
N ILE A 100 -7.55 -28.69 -4.21
CA ILE A 100 -6.97 -27.52 -3.53
C ILE A 100 -5.47 -27.73 -3.32
N SER A 101 -4.69 -26.68 -3.57
CA SER A 101 -3.24 -26.68 -3.41
C SER A 101 -2.79 -25.50 -2.57
N PRO A 102 -1.57 -25.53 -2.00
CA PRO A 102 -1.02 -24.38 -1.29
C PRO A 102 -0.98 -23.12 -2.18
N SER A 103 -0.77 -23.29 -3.49
CA SER A 103 -0.80 -22.20 -4.45
C SER A 103 -2.18 -21.60 -4.64
N ILE A 104 -3.25 -22.41 -4.62
CA ILE A 104 -4.64 -21.91 -4.63
C ILE A 104 -4.89 -21.10 -3.37
N VAL A 105 -4.53 -21.63 -2.19
CA VAL A 105 -4.72 -20.90 -0.92
C VAL A 105 -4.03 -19.53 -0.98
N GLY A 106 -2.75 -19.50 -1.33
CA GLY A 106 -2.00 -18.25 -1.48
C GLY A 106 -2.62 -17.28 -2.48
N ALA A 107 -3.02 -17.77 -3.66
CA ALA A 107 -3.64 -16.94 -4.70
C ALA A 107 -4.96 -16.32 -4.24
N TYR A 108 -5.77 -17.04 -3.47
CA TYR A 108 -7.04 -16.54 -2.95
C TYR A 108 -6.86 -15.57 -1.76
N LEU A 109 -5.81 -15.72 -0.94
CA LEU A 109 -5.45 -14.73 0.09
C LEU A 109 -5.06 -13.38 -0.55
N VAL A 110 -4.30 -13.42 -1.64
CA VAL A 110 -3.83 -12.22 -2.35
C VAL A 110 -4.93 -11.66 -3.26
N GLY A 111 -5.70 -12.53 -3.92
CA GLY A 111 -6.61 -12.24 -5.03
C GLY A 111 -5.92 -12.24 -6.41
N ARG A 112 -4.66 -12.67 -6.47
CA ARG A 112 -3.87 -12.90 -7.70
C ARG A 112 -2.98 -14.12 -7.50
N TRP A 113 -2.73 -14.85 -8.56
CA TRP A 113 -1.70 -15.88 -8.63
C TRP A 113 -0.29 -15.29 -8.51
N PRO A 114 0.74 -16.09 -8.16
CA PRO A 114 2.15 -15.68 -8.15
C PRO A 114 2.58 -14.91 -9.41
N SER A 115 2.15 -15.36 -10.59
CA SER A 115 2.37 -14.68 -11.88
C SER A 115 1.80 -13.26 -11.98
N GLY A 116 0.84 -12.91 -11.12
CA GLY A 116 0.07 -11.68 -11.14
C GLY A 116 -1.31 -11.81 -11.77
N VAL A 117 -1.64 -12.92 -12.43
CA VAL A 117 -2.98 -13.13 -13.03
C VAL A 117 -4.05 -13.10 -11.93
N PRO A 118 -5.15 -12.33 -12.08
CA PRO A 118 -6.22 -12.31 -11.07
C PRO A 118 -6.89 -13.68 -10.94
N VAL A 119 -7.29 -14.02 -9.71
CA VAL A 119 -8.06 -15.25 -9.49
C VAL A 119 -9.41 -15.16 -10.20
N ALA A 120 -9.72 -16.20 -10.97
CA ALA A 120 -10.93 -16.32 -11.77
C ALA A 120 -11.47 -17.76 -11.79
N GLY A 121 -11.20 -18.54 -10.73
CA GLY A 121 -11.58 -19.96 -10.66
C GLY A 121 -10.65 -20.92 -11.42
N GLN A 122 -9.43 -20.50 -11.75
CA GLN A 122 -8.45 -21.38 -12.40
C GLN A 122 -7.98 -22.49 -11.43
N ALA A 123 -7.66 -23.67 -11.95
CA ALA A 123 -7.16 -24.79 -11.14
C ALA A 123 -5.67 -24.65 -10.73
N ALA A 124 -4.91 -23.80 -11.43
CA ALA A 124 -3.49 -23.55 -11.19
C ALA A 124 -3.09 -22.16 -11.72
N ASP A 125 -1.89 -21.71 -11.37
CA ASP A 125 -1.33 -20.45 -11.86
C ASP A 125 -1.19 -20.48 -13.40
N PRO A 126 -1.88 -19.60 -14.14
CA PRO A 126 -1.79 -19.55 -15.60
C PRO A 126 -0.43 -19.08 -16.15
N GLY A 127 0.49 -18.61 -15.31
CA GLY A 127 1.87 -18.27 -15.71
C GLY A 127 2.03 -16.90 -16.35
N THR A 128 3.01 -16.77 -17.25
CA THR A 128 3.65 -15.50 -17.70
C THR A 128 2.79 -14.55 -18.53
N GLN A 129 1.47 -14.67 -18.50
CA GLN A 129 0.58 -13.69 -19.11
C GLN A 129 0.84 -12.32 -18.50
N THR A 130 0.81 -11.27 -19.32
CA THR A 130 0.78 -9.89 -18.81
C THR A 130 -0.39 -9.79 -17.85
N PRO A 131 -0.15 -9.48 -16.56
CA PRO A 131 -1.23 -9.51 -15.58
C PRO A 131 -2.35 -8.55 -15.96
N ASP A 132 -3.54 -9.09 -16.14
CA ASP A 132 -4.71 -8.25 -16.40
C ASP A 132 -5.02 -7.38 -15.17
N ASN A 133 -5.37 -6.13 -15.44
CA ASN A 133 -5.82 -5.16 -14.45
C ASN A 133 -7.12 -4.46 -14.88
N THR A 134 -7.79 -4.93 -15.93
CA THR A 134 -9.00 -4.31 -16.52
C THR A 134 -10.32 -4.75 -15.86
N PHE A 135 -10.32 -5.82 -15.06
CA PHE A 135 -11.50 -6.27 -14.29
C PHE A 135 -11.99 -5.24 -13.25
N ASP A 136 -13.24 -5.30 -12.80
CA ASP A 136 -13.77 -4.31 -11.82
C ASP A 136 -14.63 -4.89 -10.70
N PHE A 137 -14.68 -6.22 -10.56
CA PHE A 137 -15.50 -6.95 -9.58
C PHE A 137 -17.03 -6.72 -9.69
N LEU A 138 -17.52 -6.00 -10.71
CA LEU A 138 -18.94 -5.68 -10.85
C LEU A 138 -19.80 -6.93 -11.00
N ALA A 139 -19.31 -7.92 -11.76
CA ALA A 139 -19.99 -9.21 -11.96
C ALA A 139 -19.79 -10.21 -10.80
N ASP A 140 -18.98 -9.87 -9.80
CA ASP A 140 -18.60 -10.77 -8.70
C ASP A 140 -18.96 -10.17 -7.33
N GLN A 141 -20.14 -9.55 -7.20
CA GLN A 141 -20.50 -8.82 -5.97
C GLN A 141 -20.50 -9.70 -4.70
N ALA A 142 -20.82 -10.98 -4.84
CA ALA A 142 -20.82 -11.95 -3.75
C ALA A 142 -19.42 -12.48 -3.38
N GLY A 143 -18.40 -12.24 -4.22
CA GLY A 143 -17.04 -12.77 -4.00
C GLY A 143 -16.89 -14.26 -4.28
N SER A 144 -17.72 -14.80 -5.17
CA SER A 144 -17.68 -16.21 -5.58
C SER A 144 -16.47 -16.53 -6.47
N VAL A 145 -15.89 -15.51 -7.13
CA VAL A 145 -14.70 -15.65 -7.96
C VAL A 145 -13.44 -15.23 -7.21
N CYS A 146 -13.43 -14.00 -6.70
CA CYS A 146 -12.35 -13.47 -5.87
C CYS A 146 -12.91 -13.13 -4.48
N PRO A 147 -12.42 -13.76 -3.40
CA PRO A 147 -12.98 -13.56 -2.07
C PRO A 147 -13.05 -12.09 -1.68
N LEU A 148 -14.12 -11.71 -0.97
CA LEU A 148 -14.26 -10.34 -0.43
C LEU A 148 -13.10 -9.98 0.52
N GLY A 149 -12.52 -10.98 1.21
CA GLY A 149 -11.35 -10.84 2.07
C GLY A 149 -10.00 -10.84 1.35
N ALA A 150 -9.95 -11.06 0.03
CA ALA A 150 -8.68 -11.09 -0.71
C ALA A 150 -7.99 -9.73 -0.66
N HIS A 151 -6.67 -9.73 -0.45
CA HIS A 151 -5.91 -8.50 -0.20
C HIS A 151 -6.15 -7.41 -1.26
N ILE A 152 -6.02 -7.74 -2.55
CA ILE A 152 -6.22 -6.75 -3.62
C ILE A 152 -7.64 -6.18 -3.68
N ARG A 153 -8.63 -6.95 -3.21
CA ARG A 153 -10.04 -6.55 -3.20
C ARG A 153 -10.36 -5.72 -1.96
N LYS A 154 -9.77 -6.03 -0.81
CA LYS A 154 -9.86 -5.21 0.40
C LYS A 154 -9.28 -3.82 0.18
N VAL A 155 -8.13 -3.70 -0.48
CA VAL A 155 -7.46 -2.39 -0.68
C VAL A 155 -7.94 -1.63 -1.92
N ASN A 156 -8.57 -2.32 -2.88
CA ASN A 156 -9.20 -1.71 -4.04
C ASN A 156 -10.42 -2.56 -4.46
N PRO A 157 -11.61 -2.31 -3.87
CA PRO A 157 -12.80 -3.10 -4.15
C PRO A 157 -13.44 -2.80 -5.51
N ARG A 158 -12.90 -1.82 -6.25
CA ARG A 158 -13.37 -1.38 -7.58
C ARG A 158 -14.89 -1.14 -7.57
N LYS A 159 -15.64 -1.73 -8.50
CA LYS A 159 -17.11 -1.63 -8.58
C LYS A 159 -17.84 -2.80 -7.91
N GLY A 160 -17.15 -3.60 -7.10
CA GLY A 160 -17.77 -4.76 -6.44
C GLY A 160 -18.86 -4.35 -5.44
N PRO A 161 -18.53 -3.59 -4.38
CA PRO A 161 -19.50 -3.09 -3.41
C PRO A 161 -20.32 -1.94 -3.99
N LYS A 162 -21.61 -1.89 -3.63
CA LYS A 162 -22.52 -0.79 -4.03
C LYS A 162 -22.48 0.41 -3.07
N ASP A 163 -21.97 0.19 -1.87
CA ASP A 163 -21.93 1.13 -0.74
C ASP A 163 -20.58 1.85 -0.60
N VAL A 164 -19.59 1.51 -1.42
CA VAL A 164 -18.30 2.22 -1.48
C VAL A 164 -18.41 3.37 -2.48
N LEU A 165 -18.56 4.59 -1.96
CA LEU A 165 -18.68 5.80 -2.78
C LEU A 165 -17.34 6.33 -3.30
N GLN A 166 -16.27 6.18 -2.51
CA GLN A 166 -14.94 6.64 -2.87
C GLN A 166 -13.89 5.62 -2.45
N ILE A 167 -12.98 5.31 -3.36
CA ILE A 167 -11.88 4.38 -3.12
C ILE A 167 -10.60 5.18 -2.88
N PRO A 168 -9.98 5.10 -1.70
CA PRO A 168 -8.70 5.75 -1.47
C PRO A 168 -7.62 5.16 -2.38
N ARG A 169 -6.92 6.03 -3.10
CA ARG A 169 -5.87 5.63 -4.05
C ARG A 169 -4.50 6.11 -3.60
N ILE A 170 -3.55 5.18 -3.45
CA ILE A 170 -2.16 5.43 -3.11
C ILE A 170 -1.24 4.97 -4.25
N LEU A 171 -0.12 5.66 -4.48
CA LEU A 171 0.94 5.17 -5.36
C LEU A 171 1.93 4.35 -4.54
N ARG A 172 2.08 3.07 -4.85
CA ARG A 172 2.99 2.16 -4.13
C ARG A 172 4.32 2.03 -4.87
N ARG A 173 5.43 2.16 -4.15
CA ARG A 173 6.81 2.01 -4.65
C ARG A 173 7.62 1.14 -3.70
N GLY A 174 7.00 0.07 -3.21
CA GLY A 174 7.63 -0.87 -2.30
C GLY A 174 8.82 -1.57 -2.94
N VAL A 175 9.81 -1.92 -2.12
CA VAL A 175 11.03 -2.61 -2.57
C VAL A 175 11.35 -3.75 -1.60
N PRO A 176 11.48 -5.00 -2.08
CA PRO A 176 11.93 -6.10 -1.23
C PRO A 176 13.34 -5.86 -0.68
N PHE A 177 13.60 -6.30 0.56
CA PHE A 177 14.91 -6.31 1.18
C PHE A 177 15.25 -7.71 1.70
N GLY A 178 16.54 -7.99 1.88
CA GLY A 178 17.01 -9.29 2.36
C GLY A 178 17.15 -10.33 1.26
N ARG A 179 17.76 -11.47 1.61
CA ARG A 179 18.01 -12.58 0.67
C ARG A 179 16.72 -13.38 0.40
N PRO A 180 16.57 -13.95 -0.82
CA PRO A 180 15.48 -14.86 -1.12
C PRO A 180 15.42 -16.01 -0.10
N PHE A 181 14.20 -16.43 0.25
CA PHE A 181 14.01 -17.51 1.22
C PHE A 181 14.68 -18.82 0.78
N ASP A 182 14.54 -19.20 -0.49
CA ASP A 182 15.08 -20.46 -1.02
C ASP A 182 16.62 -20.49 -1.07
N GLU A 183 17.28 -19.32 -1.09
CA GLU A 183 18.74 -19.22 -1.02
C GLU A 183 19.25 -19.20 0.43
N ALA A 184 18.47 -18.69 1.38
CA ALA A 184 18.88 -18.56 2.78
C ALA A 184 17.70 -18.73 3.75
N PRO A 185 17.13 -19.93 3.93
CA PRO A 185 15.88 -20.13 4.69
C PRO A 185 15.95 -19.63 6.13
N GLY A 186 17.09 -19.84 6.80
CA GLY A 186 17.32 -19.44 8.20
C GLY A 186 17.57 -17.94 8.43
N ASP A 187 17.63 -17.11 7.39
CA ASP A 187 17.86 -15.67 7.52
C ASP A 187 16.56 -14.94 7.87
N PRO A 188 16.37 -14.39 9.08
CA PRO A 188 15.12 -13.70 9.40
C PRO A 188 15.02 -12.31 8.74
N GLU A 189 16.12 -11.75 8.23
CA GLU A 189 16.20 -10.37 7.76
C GLU A 189 15.78 -10.24 6.29
N ARG A 190 14.49 -10.51 6.03
CA ARG A 190 13.86 -10.30 4.73
C ARG A 190 12.45 -9.72 4.84
N GLY A 191 12.02 -9.04 3.78
CA GLY A 191 10.65 -8.55 3.67
C GLY A 191 10.50 -7.38 2.71
N LEU A 192 9.55 -6.50 2.97
CA LEU A 192 9.19 -5.38 2.11
C LEU A 192 9.45 -4.04 2.81
N ALA A 193 10.27 -3.19 2.18
CA ALA A 193 10.25 -1.76 2.46
C ALA A 193 9.04 -1.20 1.70
N PHE A 194 7.92 -1.03 2.39
CA PHE A 194 6.71 -0.47 1.80
C PHE A 194 6.82 1.05 1.74
N LEU A 195 6.60 1.62 0.56
CA LEU A 195 6.53 3.05 0.30
C LEU A 195 5.21 3.38 -0.38
N ALA A 196 4.46 4.34 0.16
CA ALA A 196 3.22 4.83 -0.43
C ALA A 196 3.14 6.36 -0.44
N TYR A 197 2.81 6.91 -1.60
CA TYR A 197 2.63 8.35 -1.81
C TYR A 197 1.16 8.73 -1.89
N GLN A 198 0.80 9.83 -1.25
CA GLN A 198 -0.55 10.36 -1.15
C GLN A 198 -0.56 11.83 -0.74
N SER A 199 -1.69 12.51 -1.00
CA SER A 199 -1.92 13.86 -0.49
C SER A 199 -2.47 13.91 0.94
N SER A 200 -2.95 12.78 1.47
CA SER A 200 -3.56 12.69 2.80
C SER A 200 -3.32 11.29 3.37
N ILE A 201 -2.55 11.19 4.46
CA ILE A 201 -2.26 9.88 5.10
C ILE A 201 -3.53 9.33 5.76
N ARG A 202 -4.29 10.20 6.43
CA ARG A 202 -5.52 9.86 7.14
C ARG A 202 -6.56 9.24 6.21
N GLU A 203 -6.87 9.94 5.12
CA GLU A 203 -7.94 9.53 4.19
C GLU A 203 -7.52 8.37 3.29
N LYS A 204 -6.22 8.03 3.28
CA LYS A 204 -5.67 7.00 2.38
C LYS A 204 -5.04 5.85 3.14
N PHE A 205 -3.74 5.86 3.38
CA PHE A 205 -3.05 4.74 4.01
C PHE A 205 -3.69 4.30 5.34
N GLU A 206 -4.04 5.25 6.22
CA GLU A 206 -4.67 4.91 7.50
C GLU A 206 -6.08 4.36 7.31
N PHE A 207 -6.87 4.96 6.42
CA PHE A 207 -8.20 4.45 6.09
C PHE A 207 -8.14 3.02 5.54
N LEU A 208 -7.30 2.78 4.52
CA LEU A 208 -7.09 1.45 3.95
C LEU A 208 -6.69 0.43 5.02
N THR A 209 -5.82 0.82 5.95
CA THR A 209 -5.35 -0.10 7.00
C THR A 209 -6.40 -0.34 8.07
N GLN A 210 -6.96 0.72 8.64
CA GLN A 210 -7.80 0.63 9.83
C GLN A 210 -9.25 0.28 9.50
N GLN A 211 -9.79 0.85 8.42
CA GLN A 211 -11.20 0.71 8.07
C GLN A 211 -11.45 -0.48 7.15
N TRP A 212 -10.45 -0.90 6.35
CA TRP A 212 -10.62 -1.98 5.37
C TRP A 212 -9.81 -3.23 5.72
N MET A 213 -8.48 -3.18 5.70
CA MET A 213 -7.65 -4.37 5.95
C MET A 213 -7.89 -4.98 7.34
N ASN A 214 -8.10 -4.13 8.36
CA ASN A 214 -8.37 -4.57 9.74
C ASN A 214 -9.86 -4.82 10.03
N SER A 215 -10.75 -4.69 9.04
CA SER A 215 -12.19 -4.92 9.21
C SER A 215 -12.63 -6.22 8.58
N ASP A 216 -13.43 -6.99 9.31
CA ASP A 216 -14.15 -8.15 8.82
C ASP A 216 -15.50 -7.78 8.17
N LEU A 217 -15.88 -6.50 8.17
CA LEU A 217 -17.15 -6.00 7.61
C LEU A 217 -16.95 -5.17 6.34
N ASN A 218 -15.78 -4.53 6.18
CA ASN A 218 -15.56 -3.51 5.15
C ASN A 218 -14.29 -3.76 4.31
N PRO A 219 -14.30 -3.47 3.00
CA PRO A 219 -15.47 -3.47 2.11
C PRO A 219 -15.93 -4.92 1.89
N GLY A 220 -17.11 -5.27 2.37
CA GLY A 220 -17.61 -6.64 2.32
C GLY A 220 -17.06 -7.55 3.43
N ARG A 221 -17.84 -8.59 3.73
CA ARG A 221 -17.60 -9.49 4.87
C ARG A 221 -16.39 -10.41 4.64
N GLY A 222 -15.61 -10.62 5.70
CA GLY A 222 -14.38 -11.41 5.70
C GLY A 222 -13.16 -10.55 5.99
N SER A 223 -12.14 -11.14 6.61
CA SER A 223 -10.90 -10.45 6.98
C SER A 223 -9.85 -10.48 5.87
N ASP A 224 -9.03 -9.44 5.75
CA ASP A 224 -7.74 -9.55 5.06
C ASP A 224 -6.82 -10.44 5.89
N LEU A 225 -6.59 -11.66 5.40
CA LEU A 225 -5.76 -12.63 6.10
C LEU A 225 -4.26 -12.45 5.81
N LEU A 226 -3.88 -11.66 4.79
CA LEU A 226 -2.49 -11.46 4.38
C LEU A 226 -1.78 -10.42 5.24
N VAL A 227 -2.37 -9.22 5.36
CA VAL A 227 -1.77 -8.07 6.06
C VAL A 227 -2.65 -7.53 7.17
N GLY A 228 -3.95 -7.85 7.14
CA GLY A 228 -4.91 -7.37 8.13
C GLY A 228 -4.47 -7.71 9.54
N ARG A 229 -4.97 -6.94 10.50
CA ARG A 229 -4.72 -7.12 11.93
C ARG A 229 -6.02 -6.90 12.68
N GLY A 230 -6.24 -7.68 13.72
CA GLY A 230 -7.45 -7.59 14.52
C GLY A 230 -7.37 -8.48 15.75
N VAL A 231 -8.29 -8.26 16.68
CA VAL A 231 -8.50 -9.13 17.84
C VAL A 231 -9.50 -10.22 17.47
N GLY A 232 -9.31 -11.42 18.02
CA GLY A 232 -10.20 -12.55 17.78
C GLY A 232 -9.89 -13.36 16.52
N VAL A 233 -10.79 -14.28 16.19
CA VAL A 233 -10.67 -15.20 15.06
C VAL A 233 -10.94 -14.45 13.77
N ARG A 234 -9.99 -14.48 12.84
CA ARG A 234 -10.11 -13.85 11.52
C ARG A 234 -10.32 -14.91 10.47
N THR A 235 -11.38 -14.74 9.67
CA THR A 235 -11.77 -15.72 8.66
C THR A 235 -12.07 -15.06 7.32
N MET A 236 -11.97 -15.86 6.26
CA MET A 236 -12.34 -15.48 4.91
C MET A 236 -13.11 -16.65 4.28
N ALA A 237 -14.32 -16.39 3.81
CA ALA A 237 -15.08 -17.35 3.02
C ALA A 237 -14.53 -17.40 1.59
N VAL A 238 -14.45 -18.61 1.02
CA VAL A 238 -13.98 -18.85 -0.33
C VAL A 238 -14.87 -19.87 -1.01
N SER A 239 -15.40 -19.53 -2.19
CA SER A 239 -16.20 -20.48 -2.97
C SER A 239 -15.31 -21.52 -3.65
N GLY A 240 -15.49 -22.78 -3.26
CA GLY A 240 -14.86 -23.96 -3.85
C GLY A 240 -15.83 -24.75 -4.75
N PRO A 241 -15.34 -25.81 -5.42
CA PRO A 241 -16.11 -26.59 -6.38
C PRO A 241 -17.30 -27.33 -5.76
N HIS A 242 -17.26 -27.64 -4.47
CA HIS A 242 -18.33 -28.33 -3.73
C HIS A 242 -19.08 -27.40 -2.75
N GLY A 243 -18.90 -26.08 -2.89
CA GLY A 243 -19.46 -25.08 -1.98
C GLY A 243 -18.39 -24.27 -1.26
N ASP A 244 -18.85 -23.38 -0.39
CA ASP A 244 -17.97 -22.46 0.32
C ASP A 244 -17.16 -23.17 1.40
N VAL A 245 -15.87 -22.83 1.47
CA VAL A 245 -14.95 -23.20 2.54
C VAL A 245 -14.51 -21.96 3.30
N THR A 246 -14.00 -22.15 4.52
CA THR A 246 -13.49 -21.04 5.34
C THR A 246 -11.98 -21.18 5.51
N PHE A 247 -11.25 -20.12 5.16
CA PHE A 247 -9.86 -19.95 5.54
C PHE A 247 -9.81 -19.22 6.88
N THR A 248 -8.98 -19.71 7.81
CA THR A 248 -8.88 -19.15 9.16
C THR A 248 -7.43 -18.71 9.41
N ALA A 249 -7.22 -17.46 9.79
CA ALA A 249 -5.86 -16.95 10.03
C ALA A 249 -5.15 -17.74 11.15
N PRO A 250 -3.81 -17.89 11.08
CA PRO A 250 -3.06 -18.33 12.23
C PRO A 250 -3.09 -17.27 13.34
N VAL A 251 -2.75 -17.71 14.56
CA VAL A 251 -2.59 -16.82 15.72
C VAL A 251 -1.43 -15.84 15.46
N ASP A 252 -0.28 -16.37 15.03
CA ASP A 252 0.90 -15.57 14.76
C ASP A 252 0.92 -15.05 13.31
N PRO A 253 1.08 -13.72 13.09
CA PRO A 253 1.16 -13.17 11.74
C PRO A 253 2.52 -13.49 11.09
N TRP A 254 2.52 -13.69 9.77
CA TRP A 254 3.74 -13.84 8.97
C TRP A 254 4.34 -12.51 8.48
N ILE A 255 3.71 -11.37 8.80
CA ILE A 255 4.24 -10.02 8.52
C ILE A 255 4.40 -9.24 9.81
N THR A 256 5.63 -8.82 10.10
CA THR A 256 6.00 -8.06 11.30
C THR A 256 6.51 -6.66 10.92
N PRO A 257 5.76 -5.59 11.22
CA PRO A 257 6.27 -4.23 11.16
C PRO A 257 7.41 -4.07 12.15
N THR A 258 8.57 -3.65 11.65
CA THR A 258 9.82 -3.49 12.42
C THR A 258 10.33 -2.06 12.39
N GLY A 259 9.65 -1.18 11.67
CA GLY A 259 9.94 0.24 11.59
C GLY A 259 8.97 0.95 10.67
N GLY A 260 8.92 2.26 10.76
CA GLY A 260 8.12 3.08 9.86
C GLY A 260 8.15 4.55 10.23
N ALA A 261 7.74 5.38 9.28
CA ALA A 261 7.63 6.81 9.45
C ALA A 261 6.57 7.39 8.50
N TYR A 262 5.95 8.48 8.93
CA TYR A 262 5.26 9.40 8.05
C TYR A 262 6.23 10.53 7.71
N LEU A 263 6.45 10.71 6.42
CA LEU A 263 7.47 11.60 5.87
C LEU A 263 6.83 12.53 4.85
N PHE A 264 7.57 13.58 4.48
CA PHE A 264 7.24 14.42 3.34
C PHE A 264 8.32 14.25 2.29
N ALA A 265 7.91 13.98 1.05
CA ALA A 265 8.77 13.93 -0.12
C ALA A 265 8.67 15.28 -0.85
N PRO A 266 9.64 16.20 -0.62
CA PRO A 266 9.61 17.52 -1.24
C PRO A 266 9.89 17.44 -2.74
N ALA A 267 9.35 18.40 -3.49
CA ALA A 267 9.72 18.59 -4.89
C ALA A 267 11.19 18.99 -5.03
N ARG A 268 11.75 18.78 -6.23
CA ARG A 268 13.12 19.26 -6.56
C ARG A 268 13.27 20.77 -6.38
N SER A 269 12.21 21.55 -6.62
CA SER A 269 12.18 23.00 -6.35
C SER A 269 12.34 23.32 -4.87
N ALA A 270 11.66 22.58 -4.00
CA ALA A 270 11.77 22.75 -2.55
C ALA A 270 13.15 22.32 -2.03
N LEU A 271 13.71 21.22 -2.54
CA LEU A 271 15.08 20.80 -2.20
C LEU A 271 16.11 21.88 -2.57
N ARG A 272 15.96 22.56 -3.72
CA ARG A 272 16.81 23.70 -4.08
C ARG A 272 16.70 24.83 -3.07
N LYS A 273 15.47 25.19 -2.65
CA LYS A 273 15.25 26.21 -1.60
C LYS A 273 15.92 25.86 -0.27
N PHE A 274 16.02 24.57 0.08
CA PHE A 274 16.74 24.14 1.29
C PHE A 274 18.26 24.14 1.13
N ALA A 275 18.75 23.94 -0.09
CA ALA A 275 20.18 23.97 -0.38
C ALA A 275 20.72 25.40 -0.50
N ASP A 276 19.88 26.35 -0.89
CA ASP A 276 20.25 27.77 -0.94
C ASP A 276 20.53 28.27 0.49
N PRO A 277 21.72 28.83 0.76
CA PRO A 277 22.02 29.38 2.07
C PRO A 277 20.98 30.46 2.39
N ALA A 278 20.46 30.43 3.62
CA ALA A 278 19.53 31.45 4.10
C ALA A 278 20.13 32.84 3.75
N PRO A 279 19.33 33.76 3.16
CA PRO A 279 19.84 35.07 2.82
C PRO A 279 20.51 35.63 4.06
N LYS A 280 21.78 36.05 3.94
CA LYS A 280 22.52 36.65 5.04
C LYS A 280 21.62 37.74 5.61
N LEU A 281 21.05 37.50 6.79
CA LEU A 281 20.38 38.55 7.55
C LEU A 281 21.46 39.61 7.74
N GLY A 282 21.42 40.65 6.91
CA GLY A 282 22.36 41.74 7.02
C GLY A 282 22.29 42.23 8.45
N LEU A 283 23.44 42.28 9.12
CA LEU A 283 23.63 42.85 10.47
C LEU A 283 22.99 44.25 10.61
N TRP A 284 22.65 44.89 9.49
CA TRP A 284 21.85 46.10 9.37
C TRP A 284 20.43 46.06 9.97
N LYS A 285 19.71 44.93 9.95
CA LYS A 285 18.34 44.89 10.51
C LYS A 285 18.27 44.69 12.02
N VAL A 286 19.31 44.12 12.63
CA VAL A 286 19.37 43.95 14.10
C VAL A 286 19.67 45.28 14.80
N ARG A 287 20.44 46.18 14.17
CA ARG A 287 20.71 47.52 14.71
C ARG A 287 19.47 48.43 14.74
N GLN A 288 18.57 48.35 13.76
CA GLN A 288 17.35 49.16 13.76
C GLN A 288 16.33 48.73 14.82
N LEU A 289 16.25 47.44 15.15
CA LEU A 289 15.39 46.95 16.23
C LEU A 289 15.92 47.36 17.62
N LEU A 290 17.24 47.40 17.79
CA LEU A 290 17.86 47.87 19.04
C LEU A 290 17.81 49.40 19.20
N SER A 291 17.94 50.18 18.12
CA SER A 291 17.82 51.65 18.22
C SER A 291 16.38 52.10 18.46
N ALA A 292 15.38 51.46 17.82
CA ALA A 292 13.97 51.77 18.06
C ALA A 292 13.49 51.40 19.48
N ALA A 293 14.12 50.42 20.12
CA ALA A 293 13.82 50.05 21.50
C ALA A 293 14.45 51.00 22.54
N LEU A 294 15.59 51.63 22.22
CA LEU A 294 16.26 52.59 23.11
C LEU A 294 15.61 53.97 23.11
N ASP A 295 15.11 54.44 21.95
CA ASP A 295 14.41 55.73 21.86
C ASP A 295 13.04 55.72 22.57
N ALA A 296 12.40 54.54 22.69
CA ALA A 296 11.12 54.39 23.39
C ALA A 296 11.25 54.35 24.93
N VAL A 297 12.45 54.13 25.47
CA VAL A 297 12.72 54.08 26.92
C VAL A 297 13.22 55.42 27.47
N MET A 298 13.76 56.31 26.61
CA MET A 298 14.26 57.63 27.00
C MET A 298 13.20 58.76 26.90
N LEU A 299 11.94 58.42 26.58
CA LEU A 299 10.81 59.36 26.46
C LEU A 299 9.69 59.10 27.49
N ARG A 300 10.04 58.58 28.68
CA ARG A 300 9.16 58.57 29.85
C ARG A 300 9.81 59.25 31.04
#